data_AF-A0A959H5R9-F1
#
_entry.id   AF-A0A959H5R9-F1
#
_cell.length_a   1.000
_cell.length_b   1.000
_cell.length_c   1.000
_cell.angle_alpha   90.00
_cell.angle_beta   90.00
_cell.angle_gamma   90.00
#
_symmetry.space_group_name_H-M   'P 1'
#
loop_
_entity.id
_entity.type
_entity.pdbx_description
1 polymer ?
#
loop_
_entity_poly.entity_id
_entity_poly.type
_entity_poly.pdbx_seq_one_letter_code
_entity_poly.pdbx_strand_id
1 'polypeptide(L)' 'MRRWYFESGLSWAGIPFLGPACDNLNDGNLPLRFLYPGEEQSLNAASYREAVGRLGGSNSQNAAMWLVQ' A
#
# COMPACT_ATOMS: atom_id res chain seq x y z
N MET A 1 0.27 5.49 13.21
CA MET A 1 1.07 4.93 12.10
C MET A 1 1.37 5.97 11.01
N ARG A 2 0.37 6.53 10.32
CA ARG A 2 0.60 7.50 9.22
C ARG A 2 1.45 8.72 9.63
N ARG A 3 1.13 9.33 10.78
CA ARG A 3 1.92 10.45 11.34
C ARG A 3 3.40 10.09 11.51
N TRP A 4 3.68 8.97 12.19
CA TRP A 4 5.05 8.50 12.39
C TRP A 4 5.77 8.13 11.09
N TYR A 5 5.04 7.59 10.10
CA TYR A 5 5.59 7.31 8.76
C TYR A 5 5.98 8.59 8.02
N PHE A 6 5.22 9.66 8.19
CA PHE A 6 5.59 10.97 7.65
C PHE A 6 6.79 11.57 8.41
N GLU A 7 6.75 11.55 9.75
CA GLU A 7 7.85 12.05 10.60
C GLU A 7 9.16 11.26 10.40
N SER A 8 9.09 10.00 9.97
CA SER A 8 10.25 9.17 9.64
C SER A 8 10.79 9.36 8.21
N GLY A 9 10.26 10.33 7.46
CA GLY A 9 10.69 10.60 6.08
C GLY A 9 10.17 9.57 5.07
N LEU A 10 8.94 9.10 5.23
CA LEU A 10 8.28 8.08 4.39
C LEU A 10 9.02 6.73 4.40
N SER A 11 9.65 6.40 5.54
CA SER A 11 10.41 5.16 5.73
C SER A 11 9.94 4.39 6.95
N TRP A 12 9.53 3.13 6.75
CA TRP A 12 9.18 2.23 7.85
C TRP A 12 10.37 1.94 8.76
N ALA A 13 11.59 1.90 8.22
CA ALA A 13 12.81 1.67 8.98
C ALA A 13 13.13 2.80 9.98
N GLY A 14 12.54 3.98 9.80
CA GLY A 14 12.67 5.08 10.75
C GLY A 14 11.72 5.01 11.95
N ILE A 15 10.89 3.95 12.07
CA ILE A 15 9.98 3.75 13.20
C ILE A 15 10.45 2.56 14.05
N PRO A 16 11.06 2.79 15.22
CA PRO A 16 11.85 1.78 15.92
C PRO A 16 11.07 0.60 16.52
N PHE A 17 9.76 0.75 16.71
CA PHE A 17 8.88 -0.30 17.25
C PHE A 17 8.11 -1.05 16.16
N LEU A 18 8.40 -0.79 14.88
CA LEU A 18 7.79 -1.49 13.76
C LEU A 18 8.82 -2.33 13.01
N GLY A 19 8.36 -3.51 12.61
CA GLY A 19 9.05 -4.38 11.68
C GLY A 19 8.06 -5.33 11.03
N PRO A 20 8.41 -5.90 9.88
CA PRO A 20 7.66 -7.01 9.31
C PRO A 20 7.64 -8.20 10.27
N ALA A 21 6.55 -8.97 10.25
CA ALA A 21 6.49 -10.25 10.94
C ALA A 21 7.52 -11.23 10.36
N CYS A 22 7.96 -12.22 11.16
CA CYS A 22 8.93 -13.22 10.72
C CYS A 22 8.50 -13.96 9.44
N ASP A 23 7.20 -14.29 9.33
CA ASP A 23 6.62 -15.00 8.17
C ASP A 23 5.91 -14.03 7.19
N ASN A 24 6.48 -12.86 6.95
CA ASN A 24 5.91 -11.88 6.04
C ASN A 24 6.01 -12.34 4.58
N LEU A 25 4.85 -12.49 3.91
CA LEU A 25 4.75 -12.86 2.49
C LEU A 25 4.72 -11.65 1.54
N ASN A 26 5.18 -10.49 2.00
CA ASN A 26 5.17 -9.21 1.29
C ASN A 26 6.60 -8.65 1.15
N ASP A 27 7.58 -9.53 0.94
CA ASP A 27 9.00 -9.19 0.78
C ASP A 27 9.60 -8.38 1.94
N GLY A 28 9.10 -8.60 3.16
CA GLY A 28 9.52 -7.85 4.33
C GLY A 28 8.97 -6.42 4.38
N ASN A 29 8.06 -6.04 3.48
CA ASN A 29 7.45 -4.71 3.47
C ASN A 29 6.21 -4.66 4.37
N LEU A 30 6.05 -3.52 5.06
CA LEU A 30 4.81 -3.18 5.74
C LEU A 30 3.83 -2.54 4.73
N PRO A 31 2.57 -3.00 4.66
CA PRO A 31 1.60 -2.47 3.71
C PRO A 31 1.21 -1.03 4.06
N LEU A 32 0.96 -0.23 3.02
CA LEU A 32 0.50 1.16 3.15
C LEU A 32 -1.01 1.28 2.99
N ARG A 33 -1.66 0.29 2.37
CA ARG A 33 -3.09 0.27 2.06
C ARG A 33 -3.63 -1.15 1.96
N PHE A 34 -4.95 -1.24 1.87
CA PHE A 34 -5.62 -2.48 1.46
C PHE A 34 -5.79 -2.53 -0.07
N LEU A 35 -5.92 -3.76 -0.56
CA LEU A 35 -6.26 -4.04 -1.94
C LEU A 35 -7.71 -3.67 -2.22
N TYR A 36 -8.01 -3.24 -3.44
CA TYR A 36 -9.40 -3.30 -3.91
C TYR A 36 -9.88 -4.76 -3.95
N PRO A 37 -11.18 -5.03 -3.71
CA PRO A 37 -11.76 -6.36 -3.82
C PRO A 37 -11.51 -6.97 -5.20
N GLY A 38 -11.36 -8.29 -5.27
CA GLY A 38 -11.09 -9.00 -6.52
C GLY A 38 -12.26 -8.91 -7.50
N GLU A 39 -13.48 -8.89 -6.97
CA GLU A 39 -14.72 -8.85 -7.76
C GLU A 39 -14.91 -7.53 -8.52
N GLU A 40 -14.28 -6.43 -8.09
CA GLU A 40 -14.36 -5.13 -8.78
C GLU A 40 -13.80 -5.20 -10.21
N GLN A 41 -12.90 -6.15 -10.49
CA GLN A 41 -12.38 -6.37 -11.83
C GLN A 41 -13.46 -6.82 -12.82
N SER A 42 -14.49 -7.54 -12.36
CA SER A 42 -15.60 -8.00 -13.21
C SER A 42 -16.83 -7.09 -13.08
N LEU A 43 -17.11 -6.58 -11.89
CA LEU A 43 -18.29 -5.75 -11.61
C LEU A 43 -18.13 -4.29 -12.07
N ASN A 44 -16.92 -3.75 -12.04
CA ASN A 44 -16.64 -2.34 -12.38
C ASN A 44 -15.24 -2.17 -13.03
N ALA A 45 -14.99 -2.96 -14.07
CA ALA A 45 -13.68 -3.09 -14.71
C ALA A 45 -13.06 -1.76 -15.20
N ALA A 46 -13.88 -0.79 -15.62
CA ALA A 46 -13.40 0.50 -16.12
C ALA A 46 -12.81 1.34 -14.97
N SER A 47 -13.59 1.54 -13.91
CA SER A 47 -13.16 2.31 -12.73
C SER A 47 -12.00 1.63 -12.02
N TYR A 48 -12.04 0.31 -11.91
CA TYR A 48 -10.94 -0.48 -11.34
C TYR A 48 -9.62 -0.23 -12.08
N ARG A 49 -9.62 -0.38 -13.41
CA ARG A 49 -8.39 -0.22 -14.22
C ARG A 49 -7.87 1.22 -14.17
N GLU A 50 -8.75 2.21 -14.20
CA GLU A 50 -8.35 3.61 -14.06
C GLU A 50 -7.68 3.87 -12.70
N ALA A 51 -8.30 3.44 -11.61
CA ALA A 51 -7.76 3.60 -10.27
C ALA A 51 -6.41 2.88 -10.12
N VAL A 52 -6.29 1.65 -10.64
CA VAL A 52 -5.02 0.89 -10.65
C VAL A 52 -3.95 1.56 -11.50
N GLY A 53 -4.31 2.16 -12.64
CA GLY A 53 -3.39 2.94 -13.46
C GLY A 53 -2.77 4.10 -12.68
N ARG A 54 -3.58 4.82 -11.88
CA ARG A 54 -3.12 5.92 -11.01
C ARG A 54 -2.23 5.45 -9.85
N LEU A 55 -2.19 4.15 -9.55
CA LEU A 55 -1.35 3.54 -8.51
C LEU A 55 0.00 3.01 -9.04
N GLY A 56 0.34 3.31 -10.30
CA GLY A 56 1.54 2.78 -10.94
C GLY A 56 1.31 1.41 -11.60
N GLY A 57 0.07 1.09 -11.96
CA GLY A 57 -0.26 -0.08 -12.78
C GLY A 57 -0.48 -1.39 -12.01
N SER A 58 -0.47 -1.37 -10.68
CA SER A 58 -0.79 -2.55 -9.86
C SER A 58 -1.71 -2.19 -8.69
N ASN A 59 -2.66 -3.09 -8.38
CA ASN A 59 -3.40 -3.05 -7.12
C ASN A 59 -2.50 -3.64 -6.04
N SER A 60 -1.41 -2.95 -5.69
CA SER A 60 -0.46 -3.42 -4.68
C SER A 60 -0.77 -2.80 -3.31
N GLN A 61 -0.66 -3.60 -2.26
CA GLN A 61 -0.75 -3.14 -0.87
C GLN A 61 0.39 -2.20 -0.46
N ASN A 62 1.47 -2.15 -1.26
CA ASN A 62 2.63 -1.28 -1.07
C ASN A 62 2.55 0.03 -1.86
N ALA A 63 1.49 0.25 -2.66
CA ALA A 63 1.32 1.51 -3.38
C ALA A 63 0.97 2.65 -2.41
N ALA A 64 1.69 3.77 -2.49
CA ALA A 64 1.46 4.93 -1.65
C ALA A 64 0.08 5.56 -1.90
N MET A 65 -0.63 5.89 -0.82
CA MET A 65 -1.88 6.66 -0.89
C MET A 65 -1.54 8.15 -0.97
N TRP A 66 -2.43 8.96 -1.55
CA TRP A 66 -2.26 10.42 -1.69
C TRP A 66 -1.82 11.15 -0.40
N LEU A 67 -2.28 10.70 0.77
CA LEU A 67 -1.93 11.30 2.07
C LEU A 67 -0.46 11.08 2.49
N VAL A 68 0.27 10.20 1.83
CA VAL A 68 1.64 9.78 2.16
C VAL A 68 2.52 9.66 0.91
N GLN A 69 2.15 10.40 -0.15
CA GLN A 69 2.96 10.56 -1.37
C GLN A 69 4.07 11.58 -1.16
#